data_AF-A0A439CPM2-F1
#
_entry.id   AF-A0A439CPM2-F1
#
_cell.length_a   1.000
_cell.length_b   1.000
_cell.length_c   1.000
_cell.angle_alpha   90.00
_cell.angle_beta   90.00
_cell.angle_gamma   90.00
#
_symmetry.space_group_name_H-M   'P 1'
#
loop_
_entity.id
_entity.type
_entity.pdbx_description
1 polymer ?
#
loop_
_entity_poly.entity_id
_entity_poly.type
_entity_poly.pdbx_seq_one_letter_code
_entity_poly.pdbx_strand_id
1 'polypeptide(L)'
;MSLAIKRMCYVCRKNIGSPTEGYQHFCQHFRPEGDGRQCTECNKCNLWEAENTDAILRNAKADAERRWRETERRELSNAEKAYLESGGGHADGLRFTSGEGVLGSLLHGGRMPSMEEICDFIVEKFIVA
;
A
#
# COMPACT_ATOMS: atom_id res chain seq x y z
N MET A 1 0.82 23.75 25.56
CA MET A 1 0.32 23.99 24.19
C MET A 1 -1.00 23.27 24.04
N SER A 2 -2.13 23.96 24.22
CA SER A 2 -3.45 23.34 24.04
C SER A 2 -3.62 22.89 22.59
N LEU A 3 -3.75 21.58 22.35
CA LEU A 3 -4.35 21.10 21.12
C LEU A 3 -5.81 21.58 21.10
N ALA A 4 -6.06 22.70 20.45
CA ALA A 4 -7.43 23.07 20.09
C ALA A 4 -7.91 22.04 19.06
N ILE A 5 -8.70 21.06 19.51
CA ILE A 5 -9.36 20.11 18.62
C ILE A 5 -10.30 20.91 17.73
N LYS A 6 -9.83 21.22 16.52
CA LYS A 6 -10.61 21.80 15.45
C LYS A 6 -11.63 20.75 15.01
N ARG A 7 -12.84 20.79 15.56
CA ARG A 7 -13.96 19.99 15.06
C ARG A 7 -14.30 20.50 13.65
N MET A 8 -14.31 19.60 12.68
CA MET A 8 -14.58 19.89 11.28
C MET A 8 -15.92 19.26 10.89
N CYS A 9 -16.72 19.97 10.11
CA CYS A 9 -17.92 19.38 9.50
C CYS A 9 -17.48 18.37 8.43
N TYR A 10 -17.96 17.13 8.51
CA TYR A 10 -17.60 16.09 7.53
C TYR A 10 -18.25 16.32 6.15
N VAL A 11 -19.34 17.10 6.08
CA VAL A 11 -20.04 17.43 4.83
C VAL A 11 -19.29 18.51 4.06
N CYS A 12 -19.06 19.67 4.68
CA CYS A 12 -18.51 20.85 3.99
C CYS A 12 -17.05 21.16 4.33
N ARG A 13 -16.40 20.36 5.19
CA ARG A 13 -15.01 20.55 5.65
C ARG A 13 -14.72 21.93 6.26
N LYS A 14 -15.74 22.63 6.76
CA LYS A 14 -15.57 23.88 7.53
C LYS A 14 -15.27 23.60 9.00
N ASN A 15 -14.58 24.54 9.65
CA ASN A 15 -14.34 24.47 11.08
C ASN A 15 -15.61 24.83 11.86
N ILE A 16 -16.06 23.92 12.71
CA ILE A 16 -17.22 24.09 13.62
C ILE A 16 -16.77 24.05 15.09
N GLY A 17 -15.47 24.30 15.34
CA GLY A 17 -14.87 24.28 16.68
C GLY A 17 -15.19 25.52 17.51
N SER A 18 -15.70 26.59 16.88
CA SER A 18 -16.11 27.81 17.57
C SER A 18 -17.36 27.57 18.44
N PRO A 19 -17.45 28.20 19.64
CA PRO A 19 -18.66 28.17 20.47
C PRO A 19 -19.92 28.66 19.74
N THR A 20 -19.77 29.55 18.77
CA THR A 20 -20.87 30.16 18.02
C THR A 20 -21.37 29.32 16.84
N GLU A 21 -20.52 28.43 16.30
CA GLU A 21 -20.77 27.79 15.00
C GLU A 21 -20.88 26.26 15.08
N GLY A 22 -20.83 25.66 16.27
CA GLY A 22 -20.83 24.21 16.48
C GLY A 22 -22.06 23.45 15.97
N TYR A 23 -22.93 22.98 16.86
CA TYR A 23 -24.12 22.23 16.44
C TYR A 23 -25.14 23.08 15.65
N GLN A 24 -25.05 24.41 15.74
CA GLN A 24 -25.89 25.32 14.94
C GLN A 24 -25.57 25.30 13.44
N HIS A 25 -24.44 24.72 13.04
CA HIS A 25 -24.08 24.48 11.65
C HIS A 25 -25.00 23.47 10.96
N PHE A 26 -25.53 22.52 11.73
CA PHE A 26 -26.39 21.47 11.21
C PHE A 26 -27.86 21.91 11.17
N CYS A 27 -28.59 21.38 10.20
CA CYS A 27 -30.03 21.58 10.09
C CYS A 27 -30.76 20.98 11.30
N GLN A 28 -31.71 21.75 11.86
CA GLN A 28 -32.54 21.35 13.01
C GLN A 28 -33.99 21.04 12.62
N HIS A 29 -34.34 21.10 11.33
CA HIS A 29 -35.67 20.73 10.87
C HIS A 29 -35.90 19.24 11.05
N PHE A 30 -37.07 18.90 11.58
CA PHE A 30 -37.49 17.52 11.74
C PHE A 30 -37.65 16.85 10.37
N ARG A 31 -37.08 15.66 10.21
CA ARG A 31 -37.19 14.87 8.96
C ARG A 31 -37.78 13.49 9.28
N PRO A 32 -38.98 13.17 8.78
CA PRO A 32 -39.65 11.92 9.09
C PRO A 32 -38.84 10.67 8.71
N GLU A 33 -38.14 10.70 7.58
CA GLU A 33 -37.43 9.52 7.04
C GLU A 33 -35.91 9.51 7.34
N GLY A 34 -35.37 10.55 7.98
CA GLY A 34 -33.93 10.62 8.23
C GLY A 34 -33.08 10.61 6.95
N ASP A 35 -33.67 10.98 5.81
CA ASP A 35 -33.01 10.92 4.50
C ASP A 35 -31.69 11.70 4.52
N GLY A 36 -30.63 11.08 3.99
CA GLY A 36 -29.33 11.71 3.76
C GLY A 36 -29.37 12.90 2.78
N ARG A 37 -30.56 13.28 2.27
CA ARG A 37 -30.78 14.39 1.35
C ARG A 37 -30.59 15.76 2.02
N GLN A 38 -30.35 16.79 1.22
CA GLN A 38 -30.31 18.18 1.71
C GLN A 38 -31.70 18.65 2.16
N CYS A 39 -31.73 19.57 3.12
CA CYS A 39 -32.98 20.13 3.63
C CYS A 39 -33.58 21.07 2.58
N THR A 40 -34.89 21.03 2.39
CA THR A 40 -35.61 21.96 1.48
C THR A 40 -35.91 23.30 2.12
N GLU A 41 -35.84 23.40 3.46
CA GLU A 41 -36.19 24.60 4.23
C GLU A 41 -34.96 25.45 4.62
N CYS A 42 -33.75 24.89 4.53
CA CYS A 42 -32.52 25.65 4.80
C CYS A 42 -31.30 25.08 4.08
N ASN A 43 -30.25 25.90 3.99
CA ASN A 43 -28.95 25.57 3.41
C ASN A 43 -27.91 25.09 4.44
N LYS A 44 -28.34 24.66 5.64
CA LYS A 44 -27.46 24.12 6.68
C LYS A 44 -27.07 22.67 6.35
N CYS A 45 -25.89 22.24 6.81
CA CYS A 45 -25.42 20.87 6.54
C CYS A 45 -26.33 19.84 7.20
N ASN A 46 -26.50 18.69 6.55
CA ASN A 46 -27.24 17.58 7.14
C ASN A 46 -26.36 16.87 8.18
N LEU A 47 -26.94 16.48 9.32
CA LEU A 47 -26.24 15.72 10.34
C LEU A 47 -26.17 14.22 10.00
N TRP A 48 -27.05 13.74 9.13
CA TRP A 48 -27.23 12.32 8.79
C TRP A 48 -26.81 11.96 7.36
N GLU A 49 -26.08 12.85 6.68
CA GLU A 49 -25.64 12.58 5.32
C GLU A 49 -24.52 11.54 5.32
N ALA A 50 -24.82 10.35 4.81
CA ALA A 50 -23.84 9.32 4.56
C ALA A 50 -23.47 9.35 3.08
N GLU A 51 -22.20 9.63 2.79
CA GLU A 51 -21.68 9.49 1.44
C GLU A 51 -21.75 8.01 1.01
N ASN A 52 -22.07 7.74 -0.26
CA ASN A 52 -22.07 6.37 -0.78
C ASN A 52 -20.62 5.88 -0.95
N THR A 53 -20.05 5.36 0.12
CA THR A 53 -18.66 4.87 0.17
C THR A 53 -18.39 3.77 -0.87
N ASP A 54 -19.40 2.94 -1.19
CA ASP A 54 -19.26 1.85 -2.15
C ASP A 54 -19.05 2.34 -3.58
N ALA A 55 -19.71 3.44 -3.95
CA ALA A 55 -19.51 4.08 -5.24
C ALA A 55 -18.09 4.68 -5.34
N ILE A 56 -17.62 5.33 -4.27
CA ILE A 56 -16.26 5.91 -4.20
C ILE A 56 -15.20 4.82 -4.32
N LEU A 57 -15.35 3.73 -3.55
CA LEU A 57 -14.39 2.62 -3.56
C LEU A 57 -14.30 1.96 -4.94
N ARG A 58 -15.44 1.76 -5.62
CA ARG A 58 -15.46 1.21 -6.98
C ARG A 58 -14.76 2.13 -7.97
N ASN A 59 -15.00 3.44 -7.90
CA ASN A 59 -14.34 4.40 -8.78
C ASN A 59 -12.84 4.49 -8.51
N ALA A 60 -12.43 4.55 -7.24
CA ALA A 60 -11.03 4.58 -6.85
C ALA A 60 -10.28 3.32 -7.29
N LYS A 61 -10.91 2.14 -7.16
CA LYS A 61 -10.37 0.87 -7.66
C LYS A 61 -10.18 0.91 -9.18
N ALA A 62 -11.20 1.34 -9.92
CA ALA A 62 -11.15 1.40 -11.38
C ALA A 62 -10.05 2.35 -11.88
N ASP A 63 -9.89 3.50 -11.24
CA ASP A 63 -8.84 4.46 -11.57
C ASP A 63 -7.44 3.95 -11.24
N ALA A 64 -7.28 3.27 -10.10
CA ALA A 64 -6.01 2.64 -9.73
C ALA A 64 -5.62 1.55 -10.73
N GLU A 65 -6.56 0.67 -11.11
CA GLU A 65 -6.32 -0.37 -12.12
C GLU A 65 -5.97 0.23 -13.48
N ARG A 66 -6.64 1.32 -13.89
CA ARG A 66 -6.35 2.03 -15.14
C ARG A 66 -4.94 2.59 -15.15
N ARG A 67 -4.57 3.36 -14.12
CA ARG A 67 -3.22 3.96 -13.99
C ARG A 67 -2.13 2.90 -13.91
N TRP A 68 -2.39 1.82 -13.18
CA TRP A 68 -1.47 0.69 -13.09
C TRP A 68 -1.27 0.05 -14.47
N ARG A 69 -2.34 -0.26 -15.22
CA ARG A 69 -2.24 -0.78 -16.59
C ARG A 69 -1.50 0.16 -17.53
N GLU A 70 -1.72 1.47 -17.42
CA GLU A 70 -1.02 2.46 -18.25
C GLU A 70 0.49 2.48 -17.96
N THR A 71 0.88 2.31 -16.69
CA THR A 71 2.27 2.29 -16.24
C THR A 71 2.96 0.95 -16.56
N GLU A 72 2.27 -0.17 -16.32
CA GLU A 72 2.77 -1.53 -16.55
C GLU A 72 2.74 -1.98 -18.00
N ARG A 73 2.17 -1.18 -18.91
CA ARG A 73 2.32 -1.36 -20.36
C ARG A 73 3.74 -0.99 -20.81
N ARG A 74 4.74 -1.53 -20.12
CA ARG A 74 6.08 -1.69 -20.62
C ARG A 74 6.08 -2.97 -21.44
N GLU A 75 6.51 -2.89 -22.70
CA GLU A 75 6.73 -4.11 -23.46
C GLU A 75 7.90 -4.88 -22.82
N LEU A 76 7.58 -6.04 -22.27
CA LEU A 76 8.60 -6.98 -21.80
C LEU A 76 9.38 -7.47 -23.02
N SER A 77 10.70 -7.42 -22.93
CA SER A 77 11.57 -8.02 -23.94
C SER A 77 11.31 -9.52 -24.03
N ASN A 78 11.64 -10.13 -25.18
CA ASN A 78 11.46 -11.58 -25.37
C ASN A 78 12.20 -12.41 -24.30
N ALA A 79 13.31 -11.89 -23.75
CA ALA A 79 14.04 -12.53 -22.65
C ALA A 79 13.28 -12.48 -21.31
N GLU A 80 12.65 -11.35 -20.99
CA GLU A 80 11.82 -11.21 -19.78
C GLU A 80 10.55 -12.08 -19.87
N LYS A 81 9.94 -12.18 -21.06
CA LYS A 81 8.80 -13.09 -21.31
C LYS A 81 9.18 -14.56 -21.13
N ALA A 82 10.32 -14.97 -21.70
CA ALA A 82 10.82 -16.34 -21.56
C ALA A 82 11.13 -16.70 -20.10
N TYR A 83 11.64 -15.76 -19.31
CA TYR A 83 11.88 -15.95 -17.88
C TYR A 83 10.58 -16.17 -17.09
N LEU A 84 9.54 -15.37 -17.35
CA LEU A 84 8.23 -15.51 -16.69
C LEU A 84 7.49 -16.78 -17.11
N GLU A 85 7.52 -17.14 -18.40
CA GLU A 85 6.92 -18.36 -18.94
C GLU A 85 7.59 -19.63 -18.41
N SER A 86 8.89 -19.57 -18.11
CA SER A 86 9.65 -20.68 -17.52
C SER A 86 9.32 -20.99 -16.05
N GLY A 87 8.46 -20.20 -15.40
CA GLY A 87 7.99 -20.48 -14.05
C GLY A 87 9.06 -20.28 -12.98
N GLY A 88 9.34 -19.03 -12.63
CA GLY A 88 10.22 -18.71 -11.50
C GLY A 88 9.56 -19.01 -10.16
N GLY A 89 9.69 -20.25 -9.67
CA GLY A 89 9.43 -20.56 -8.25
C GLY A 89 9.06 -21.99 -7.88
N HIS A 90 9.79 -23.02 -8.33
CA HIS A 90 9.91 -24.25 -7.54
C HIS A 90 11.41 -24.61 -7.44
N ALA A 91 11.85 -24.83 -6.21
CA ALA A 91 13.26 -24.99 -5.84
C ALA A 91 13.87 -26.27 -6.41
N ASP A 92 14.71 -26.16 -7.44
CA ASP A 92 15.94 -26.95 -7.61
C ASP A 92 16.76 -26.35 -8.78
N GLY A 93 18.06 -26.07 -8.58
CA GLY A 93 18.99 -25.77 -9.67
C GLY A 93 19.15 -24.30 -10.11
N LEU A 94 19.84 -23.52 -9.28
CA LEU A 94 20.46 -22.23 -9.62
C LEU A 94 21.38 -22.35 -10.86
N ARG A 95 21.13 -21.58 -11.94
CA ARG A 95 22.12 -21.36 -13.01
C ARG A 95 22.54 -19.89 -13.08
N PHE A 96 23.67 -19.65 -12.43
CA PHE A 96 24.48 -18.44 -12.40
C PHE A 96 25.04 -18.12 -13.79
N THR A 97 24.80 -16.91 -14.31
CA THR A 97 25.61 -16.35 -15.39
C THR A 97 26.73 -15.51 -14.80
N SER A 98 27.90 -16.13 -14.70
CA SER A 98 29.22 -15.55 -15.01
C SER A 98 29.55 -14.18 -14.43
N GLY A 99 30.12 -14.20 -13.22
CA GLY A 99 31.10 -13.24 -12.75
C GLY A 99 32.15 -13.99 -11.92
N GLU A 100 33.42 -13.88 -12.29
CA GLU A 100 34.57 -14.51 -11.64
C GLU A 100 34.54 -14.33 -10.11
N GLY A 101 34.55 -15.43 -9.38
CA GLY A 101 34.57 -15.41 -7.92
C GLY A 101 34.90 -16.78 -7.35
N VAL A 102 35.84 -16.80 -6.41
CA VAL A 102 36.54 -17.92 -5.76
C VAL A 102 35.62 -18.79 -4.88
N LEU A 103 34.37 -19.01 -5.30
CA LEU A 103 33.38 -19.85 -4.62
C LEU A 103 33.00 -21.09 -5.45
N GLY A 104 33.85 -21.47 -6.41
CA GLY A 104 33.65 -22.67 -7.23
C GLY A 104 34.12 -23.98 -6.57
N SER A 105 35.00 -23.92 -5.57
CA SER A 105 35.67 -25.12 -5.05
C SER A 105 35.08 -25.70 -3.78
N LEU A 106 34.14 -25.00 -3.12
CA LEU A 106 33.62 -25.40 -1.79
C LEU A 106 32.31 -26.19 -1.82
N LEU A 107 31.72 -26.44 -3.00
CA LEU A 107 30.48 -27.21 -3.14
C LEU A 107 30.70 -28.60 -3.76
N HIS A 108 31.76 -29.29 -3.34
CA HIS A 108 31.89 -30.72 -3.63
C HIS A 108 30.92 -31.51 -2.74
N GLY A 109 29.77 -31.89 -3.28
CA GLY A 109 28.96 -32.98 -2.72
C GLY A 109 27.62 -32.61 -2.07
N GLY A 110 27.07 -31.42 -2.32
CA GLY A 110 25.66 -31.13 -1.99
C GLY A 110 25.32 -31.07 -0.50
N ARG A 111 26.31 -30.91 0.38
CA ARG A 111 26.10 -30.64 1.80
C ARG A 111 26.37 -29.15 2.06
N MET A 112 25.37 -28.44 2.58
CA MET A 112 25.61 -27.07 3.07
C MET A 112 26.49 -27.15 4.33
N PRO A 113 27.60 -26.39 4.38
CA PRO A 113 28.48 -26.38 5.54
C PRO A 113 27.76 -25.83 6.76
N SER A 114 28.12 -26.34 7.93
CA SER A 114 27.55 -25.87 9.19
C SER A 114 28.09 -24.47 9.53
N MET A 115 27.41 -23.76 10.44
CA MET A 115 27.88 -22.43 10.86
C MET A 115 29.28 -22.44 11.50
N GLU A 116 29.67 -23.58 12.07
CA GLU A 116 30.98 -23.77 12.68
C GLU A 116 32.08 -23.75 11.61
N GLU A 117 31.84 -24.43 10.49
CA GLU A 117 32.75 -24.50 9.34
C GLU A 117 32.85 -23.14 8.61
N ILE A 118 31.76 -22.38 8.59
CA ILE A 118 31.73 -21.03 8.01
C ILE A 118 32.51 -20.06 8.90
N CYS A 119 32.32 -20.13 10.22
CA CYS A 119 33.07 -19.30 11.17
C CYS A 119 34.57 -19.59 11.11
N ASP A 120 34.97 -20.87 11.09
CA ASP A 120 36.39 -21.24 10.97
C ASP A 120 37.00 -20.74 9.66
N PHE A 121 36.29 -20.87 8.53
CA PHE A 121 36.75 -20.36 7.23
C PHE A 121 36.96 -18.84 7.24
N ILE A 122 36.05 -18.09 7.88
CA ILE A 122 36.14 -16.63 7.98
C ILE A 122 37.30 -16.21 8.89
N VAL A 123 37.46 -16.89 10.04
CA VAL A 123 38.57 -16.61 10.97
C VAL A 123 39.91 -16.88 10.29
N GLU A 124 40.06 -18.00 9.61
CA GLU A 124 41.31 -18.37 8.94
C GLU A 124 41.64 -17.43 7.76
N LYS A 125 40.63 -16.95 7.03
CA LYS A 125 40.85 -16.10 5.85
C LYS A 125 40.97 -14.61 6.13
N PHE A 126 40.32 -14.11 7.17
CA PHE A 126 40.22 -12.67 7.41
C PHE A 126 40.85 -12.23 8.72
N ILE A 127 41.12 -13.14 9.65
CA ILE A 127 41.64 -12.80 10.98
C ILE A 127 43.08 -13.28 11.17
N VAL A 128 43.49 -14.39 10.55
CA VAL A 128 44.85 -14.95 10.65
C VAL A 128 45.73 -14.59 9.43
N ALA A 129 45.22 -13.80 8.49
CA ALA A 129 45.96 -13.27 7.34
C ALA A 129 46.77 -12.00 7.68
#